data_AF-A0A1H2N989-F1
#
_entry.id   AF-A0A1H2N989-F1
#
_cell.length_a   1.000
_cell.length_b   1.000
_cell.length_c   1.000
_cell.angle_alpha   90.00
_cell.angle_beta   90.00
_cell.angle_gamma   90.00
#
_symmetry.space_group_name_H-M   'P 1'
#
loop_
_entity.id
_entity.type
_entity.pdbx_description
1 polymer ?
#
loop_
_entity_poly.entity_id
_entity_poly.type
_entity_poly.pdbx_seq_one_letter_code
_entity_poly.pdbx_strand_id
1 'polypeptide(L)'
;MTHPVPQRDVGPDAGAPGEGTVDAEREADEARARLRRGRLITAGVAAVLVVVVAVVALLGGFERRTDLITPVAVGSVITTGPYEISLTSATLQHRTSEDTWDVVARGTARTTGTTSIAPGTGDNGFLYAKDLGTGESQAVRSVGIGDGSGFDRIANLTPGLPAVPVTLTFRFAVEPGDSILLAVFQQEYTTPYLFSDELGWRATAEASTMTVPLERLPDTEY
;
A
#
# COMPACT_ATOMS: atom_id res chain seq x y z
N MET A 1 25.38 11.17 66.01
CA MET A 1 24.51 11.30 67.20
C MET A 1 23.38 10.32 67.03
N THR A 2 23.47 9.20 67.73
CA THR A 2 22.73 7.96 67.45
C THR A 2 21.82 7.72 68.63
N HIS A 3 20.51 7.92 68.46
CA HIS A 3 19.52 7.69 69.51
C HIS A 3 19.13 6.20 69.56
N PRO A 4 19.17 5.56 70.74
CA PRO A 4 18.72 4.18 70.90
C PRO A 4 17.18 4.12 70.80
N VAL A 5 16.68 3.28 69.90
CA VAL A 5 15.25 2.96 69.76
C VAL A 5 14.87 1.99 70.88
N PRO A 6 13.77 2.24 71.63
CA PRO A 6 13.34 1.36 72.72
C PRO A 6 12.82 0.03 72.15
N GLN A 7 13.49 -1.07 72.53
CA GLN A 7 12.96 -2.42 72.37
C GLN A 7 11.71 -2.56 73.24
N ARG A 8 10.54 -2.57 72.59
CA ARG A 8 9.27 -2.94 73.21
C ARG A 8 9.20 -4.46 73.17
N ASP A 9 9.32 -5.08 74.34
CA ASP A 9 8.99 -6.48 74.56
C ASP A 9 7.48 -6.66 74.33
N VAL A 10 7.13 -7.20 73.17
CA VAL A 10 5.77 -7.62 72.84
C VAL A 10 5.74 -9.11 73.15
N GLY A 11 5.14 -9.46 74.29
CA GLY A 11 4.91 -10.84 74.68
C GLY A 11 4.12 -11.59 73.58
N PRO A 12 4.34 -12.91 73.42
CA PRO A 12 3.57 -13.71 72.49
C PRO A 12 2.13 -13.79 73.00
N ASP A 13 1.28 -12.90 72.48
CA ASP A 13 -0.15 -13.02 72.62
C ASP A 13 -0.55 -14.26 71.82
N ALA A 14 -0.86 -15.34 72.56
CA ALA A 14 -1.34 -16.59 71.99
C ALA A 14 -2.76 -16.35 71.47
N GLY A 15 -2.84 -15.74 70.29
CA GLY A 15 -4.07 -15.58 69.53
C GLY A 15 -4.75 -16.93 69.37
N ALA A 16 -6.04 -16.96 69.72
CA ALA A 16 -6.86 -18.15 69.71
C ALA A 16 -6.74 -18.90 68.35
N PRO A 17 -6.54 -20.23 68.34
CA PRO A 17 -6.28 -21.01 67.13
C PRO A 17 -7.54 -21.28 66.27
N GLY A 18 -8.44 -20.31 66.13
CA GLY A 18 -9.75 -20.54 65.48
C GLY A 18 -10.30 -19.41 64.60
N GLU A 19 -9.74 -18.19 64.63
CA GLU A 19 -10.30 -17.07 63.84
C GLU A 19 -9.64 -16.90 62.46
N GLY A 20 -8.37 -17.25 62.29
CA GLY A 20 -7.65 -17.03 61.02
C GLY A 20 -8.05 -17.96 59.86
N THR A 21 -8.66 -19.11 60.13
CA THR A 21 -9.07 -20.07 59.08
C THR A 21 -10.37 -19.67 58.40
N VAL A 22 -11.29 -19.04 59.14
CA VAL A 22 -12.59 -18.60 58.62
C VAL A 22 -12.42 -17.40 57.69
N ASP A 23 -11.52 -16.48 58.02
CA ASP A 23 -11.21 -15.32 57.19
C ASP A 23 -10.47 -15.73 55.90
N ALA A 24 -9.55 -16.70 55.98
CA ALA A 24 -8.83 -17.21 54.80
C ALA A 24 -9.76 -17.95 53.81
N GLU A 25 -10.74 -18.71 54.30
CA GLU A 25 -11.75 -19.35 53.43
C GLU A 25 -12.67 -18.32 52.76
N ARG A 26 -13.06 -17.28 53.49
CA ARG A 26 -13.87 -16.18 52.95
C ARG A 26 -13.13 -15.38 51.88
N GLU A 27 -11.85 -15.09 52.10
CA GLU A 27 -10.99 -14.43 51.10
C GLU A 27 -10.80 -15.28 49.84
N ALA A 28 -10.59 -16.59 50.00
CA ALA A 28 -10.43 -17.51 48.87
C ALA A 28 -11.72 -17.61 48.02
N ASP A 29 -12.89 -17.64 48.66
CA ASP A 29 -14.17 -17.67 47.96
C ASP A 29 -14.52 -16.34 47.28
N GLU A 30 -14.18 -15.21 47.89
CA GLU A 30 -14.27 -13.90 47.24
C GLU A 30 -13.34 -13.79 46.03
N ALA A 31 -12.11 -14.28 46.11
CA ALA A 31 -11.16 -14.29 45.00
C ALA A 31 -11.68 -15.16 43.84
N ARG A 32 -12.23 -16.35 44.12
CA ARG A 32 -12.85 -17.22 43.12
C ARG A 32 -14.07 -16.57 42.48
N ALA A 33 -14.91 -15.87 43.26
CA ALA A 33 -16.07 -15.15 42.74
C ALA A 33 -15.65 -13.99 41.82
N ARG A 34 -14.61 -13.22 42.18
CA ARG A 34 -14.04 -12.15 41.36
C ARG A 34 -13.46 -12.69 40.06
N LEU A 35 -12.74 -13.81 40.09
CA LEU A 35 -12.21 -14.47 38.89
C LEU A 35 -13.31 -14.99 37.97
N ARG A 36 -14.38 -15.59 38.52
CA ARG A 36 -15.54 -16.04 37.74
C ARG A 36 -16.27 -14.88 37.08
N ARG A 37 -16.50 -13.77 37.82
CA ARG A 37 -17.09 -12.54 37.24
C ARG A 37 -16.19 -11.94 36.16
N GLY A 38 -14.88 -11.87 36.40
CA GLY A 38 -13.90 -11.42 35.40
C GLY A 38 -13.95 -12.24 34.13
N ARG A 39 -13.99 -13.58 34.23
CA ARG A 39 -14.10 -14.49 33.08
C ARG A 39 -15.42 -14.37 32.32
N LEU A 40 -16.54 -14.14 33.02
CA LEU A 40 -17.83 -13.93 32.37
C LEU A 40 -17.87 -12.60 31.61
N ILE A 41 -17.29 -11.54 32.18
CA ILE A 41 -17.19 -10.24 31.52
C ILE A 41 -16.29 -10.34 30.29
N THR A 42 -15.11 -10.97 30.40
CA THR A 42 -14.22 -11.12 29.24
C THR A 42 -14.84 -12.00 28.15
N ALA A 43 -15.53 -13.08 28.50
CA ALA A 43 -16.25 -13.91 27.54
C ALA A 43 -17.39 -13.12 26.85
N GLY A 44 -18.13 -12.30 27.60
CA GLY A 44 -19.16 -11.43 27.06
C GLY A 44 -18.60 -10.40 26.07
N VAL A 45 -17.51 -9.72 26.43
CA VAL A 45 -16.82 -8.75 25.55
C VAL A 45 -16.29 -9.44 24.29
N ALA A 46 -15.67 -10.60 24.43
CA ALA A 46 -15.18 -11.39 23.30
C ALA A 46 -16.33 -11.81 22.36
N ALA A 47 -17.45 -12.28 22.91
CA ALA A 47 -18.63 -12.63 22.13
C ALA A 47 -19.20 -11.44 21.36
N VAL A 48 -19.27 -10.26 21.98
CA VAL A 48 -19.71 -9.02 21.32
C VAL A 48 -18.76 -8.64 20.18
N LEU A 49 -17.43 -8.70 20.40
CA LEU A 49 -16.46 -8.41 19.35
C LEU A 49 -16.59 -9.37 18.16
N VAL A 50 -16.76 -10.67 18.42
CA VAL A 50 -16.98 -11.68 17.36
C VAL A 50 -18.24 -11.37 16.57
N VAL A 51 -19.35 -11.02 17.25
CA VAL A 51 -20.61 -10.64 16.58
C VAL A 51 -20.41 -9.38 15.74
N VAL A 52 -19.71 -8.36 16.24
CA VAL A 52 -19.44 -7.12 15.48
C VAL A 52 -18.61 -7.42 14.23
N VAL A 53 -17.52 -8.20 14.35
CA VAL A 53 -16.69 -8.58 13.19
C VAL A 53 -17.49 -9.40 12.19
N ALA A 54 -18.32 -10.34 12.66
CA ALA A 54 -19.18 -11.14 11.79
C ALA A 54 -20.20 -10.27 11.04
N VAL A 55 -20.83 -9.30 11.71
CA VAL A 55 -21.75 -8.34 11.07
C VAL A 55 -21.02 -7.50 10.02
N VAL A 56 -19.84 -6.96 10.34
CA VAL A 56 -19.02 -6.20 9.37
C VAL A 56 -18.65 -7.06 8.17
N ALA A 57 -18.27 -8.32 8.38
CA ALA A 57 -17.94 -9.24 7.30
C ALA A 57 -19.16 -9.58 6.42
N LEU A 58 -20.31 -9.83 7.01
CA LEU A 58 -21.56 -10.11 6.29
C LEU A 58 -22.05 -8.89 5.48
N LEU A 59 -21.73 -7.68 5.92
CA LEU A 59 -22.01 -6.44 5.21
C LEU A 59 -20.94 -6.10 4.15
N GLY A 60 -20.00 -7.00 3.87
CA GLY A 60 -18.94 -6.77 2.89
C GLY A 60 -17.90 -5.75 3.35
N GLY A 61 -17.79 -5.47 4.65
CA GLY A 61 -16.79 -4.52 5.20
C GLY A 61 -15.33 -4.94 4.99
N PHE A 62 -15.10 -6.18 4.53
CA PHE A 62 -13.79 -6.70 4.12
C PHE A 62 -13.72 -7.03 2.63
N GLU A 63 -14.75 -6.72 1.84
CA GLU A 63 -14.66 -6.86 0.38
C GLU A 63 -13.62 -5.90 -0.18
N ARG A 64 -12.89 -6.36 -1.20
CA ARG A 64 -11.89 -5.53 -1.87
C ARG A 64 -12.62 -4.37 -2.54
N ARG A 65 -12.28 -3.13 -2.19
CA ARG A 65 -12.80 -1.94 -2.87
C ARG A 65 -12.41 -1.95 -4.34
N THR A 66 -13.35 -2.31 -5.20
CA THR A 66 -13.22 -2.22 -6.66
C THR A 66 -13.78 -0.91 -7.22
N ASP A 67 -14.49 -0.14 -6.39
CA ASP A 67 -15.08 1.16 -6.75
C ASP A 67 -14.04 2.25 -7.03
N LEU A 68 -12.80 2.04 -6.58
CA LEU A 68 -11.67 2.95 -6.80
C LEU A 68 -10.98 2.76 -8.15
N ILE A 69 -11.34 1.71 -8.91
CA ILE A 69 -10.69 1.37 -10.17
C ILE A 69 -11.66 1.62 -11.32
N THR A 70 -11.35 2.62 -12.14
CA THR A 70 -12.16 2.98 -13.31
C THR A 70 -11.54 2.38 -14.58
N PRO A 71 -12.21 1.44 -15.27
CA PRO A 71 -11.76 0.98 -16.57
C PRO A 71 -11.96 2.07 -17.63
N VAL A 72 -10.96 2.30 -18.47
CA VAL A 72 -10.99 3.26 -19.58
C VAL A 72 -10.50 2.58 -20.87
N ALA A 73 -10.90 3.13 -22.02
CA ALA A 73 -10.45 2.63 -23.32
C ALA A 73 -8.97 2.98 -23.58
N VAL A 74 -8.28 2.13 -24.34
CA VAL A 74 -6.93 2.44 -24.86
C VAL A 74 -6.97 3.76 -25.65
N GLY A 75 -5.95 4.60 -25.47
CA GLY A 75 -5.86 5.94 -26.06
C GLY A 75 -6.65 7.02 -25.32
N SER A 76 -7.40 6.69 -24.26
CA SER A 76 -8.09 7.69 -23.44
C SER A 76 -7.07 8.58 -22.72
N VAL A 77 -7.36 9.88 -22.61
CA VAL A 77 -6.57 10.80 -21.79
C VAL A 77 -6.94 10.61 -20.32
N ILE A 78 -5.95 10.29 -19.52
CA ILE A 78 -6.07 10.14 -18.07
C ILE A 78 -5.38 11.34 -17.42
N THR A 79 -6.14 12.13 -16.68
CA THR A 79 -5.61 13.16 -15.79
C THR A 79 -5.28 12.53 -14.44
N THR A 80 -4.06 12.73 -13.95
CA THR A 80 -3.63 12.29 -12.63
C THR A 80 -2.65 13.30 -12.01
N GLY A 81 -3.05 13.93 -10.91
CA GLY A 81 -2.29 15.01 -10.29
C GLY A 81 -1.88 16.09 -11.32
N PRO A 82 -0.57 16.37 -11.51
CA PRO A 82 -0.09 17.37 -12.45
C PRO A 82 0.12 16.80 -13.86
N TYR A 83 -0.38 15.61 -14.18
CA TYR A 83 -0.15 14.94 -15.46
C TYR A 83 -1.44 14.71 -16.25
N GLU A 84 -1.31 14.77 -17.57
CA GLU A 84 -2.24 14.14 -18.51
C GLU A 84 -1.46 13.15 -19.36
N ILE A 85 -1.92 11.89 -19.40
CA ILE A 85 -1.26 10.80 -20.12
C ILE A 85 -2.29 10.06 -20.97
N SER A 86 -1.92 9.70 -22.19
CA SER A 86 -2.66 8.74 -23.02
C SER A 86 -1.70 7.64 -23.46
N LEU A 87 -2.14 6.38 -23.46
CA LEU A 87 -1.35 5.23 -23.87
C LEU A 87 -2.10 4.49 -24.97
N THR A 88 -1.44 4.21 -26.09
CA THR A 88 -2.08 3.76 -27.33
C THR A 88 -1.62 2.40 -27.80
N SER A 89 -0.39 1.99 -27.49
CA SER A 89 0.15 0.69 -27.87
C SER A 89 1.16 0.18 -26.84
N ALA A 90 1.42 -1.11 -26.87
CA ALA A 90 2.47 -1.73 -26.09
C ALA A 90 3.15 -2.83 -26.91
N THR A 91 4.48 -2.92 -26.79
CA THR A 91 5.28 -3.98 -27.40
C THR A 91 5.94 -4.85 -26.34
N LEU A 92 6.14 -6.12 -26.64
CA LEU A 92 6.83 -7.10 -25.80
C LEU A 92 8.14 -7.52 -26.48
N GLN A 93 9.24 -7.53 -25.72
CA GLN A 93 10.55 -7.97 -26.21
C GLN A 93 11.30 -8.79 -25.16
N HIS A 94 11.83 -9.95 -25.57
CA HIS A 94 12.72 -10.75 -24.72
C HIS A 94 14.15 -10.20 -24.76
N ARG A 95 14.73 -10.03 -23.57
CA ARG A 95 16.16 -9.75 -23.38
C ARG A 95 16.87 -11.03 -23.01
N THR A 96 17.55 -11.62 -23.99
CA THR A 96 18.17 -12.94 -23.84
C THR A 96 19.34 -12.94 -22.85
N SER A 97 20.09 -11.83 -22.74
CA SER A 97 21.25 -11.73 -21.84
C SER A 97 20.89 -11.69 -20.35
N GLU A 98 19.70 -11.17 -20.01
CA GLU A 98 19.20 -11.07 -18.64
C GLU A 98 18.11 -12.11 -18.33
N ASP A 99 17.64 -12.84 -19.35
CA ASP A 99 16.43 -13.67 -19.32
C ASP A 99 15.21 -12.94 -18.72
N THR A 100 14.93 -11.74 -19.24
CA THR A 100 13.81 -10.90 -18.80
C THR A 100 13.00 -10.40 -19.97
N TRP A 101 11.77 -9.96 -19.68
CA TRP A 101 10.84 -9.46 -20.68
C TRP A 101 10.58 -7.98 -20.46
N ASP A 102 10.93 -7.17 -21.45
CA ASP A 102 10.61 -5.76 -21.45
C ASP A 102 9.27 -5.53 -22.15
N VAL A 103 8.36 -4.86 -21.45
CA VAL A 103 7.13 -4.33 -22.03
C VAL A 103 7.26 -2.83 -22.19
N VAL A 104 7.09 -2.35 -23.41
CA VAL A 104 7.26 -0.94 -23.77
C VAL A 104 5.93 -0.37 -24.22
N ALA A 105 5.25 0.36 -23.34
CA ALA A 105 4.02 1.08 -23.65
C ALA A 105 4.34 2.47 -24.23
N ARG A 106 3.60 2.89 -25.24
CA ARG A 106 3.79 4.17 -25.94
C ARG A 106 2.52 5.00 -25.91
N GLY A 107 2.69 6.31 -25.96
CA GLY A 107 1.58 7.24 -26.06
C GLY A 107 2.05 8.68 -25.97
N THR A 108 1.29 9.54 -25.30
CA THR A 108 1.65 10.95 -25.09
C THR A 108 1.47 11.36 -23.63
N ALA A 109 2.24 12.35 -23.20
CA ALA A 109 2.11 12.96 -21.89
C ALA A 109 2.31 14.49 -21.94
N ARG A 110 1.63 15.21 -21.06
CA ARG A 110 1.93 16.61 -20.71
C ARG A 110 1.77 16.84 -19.21
N THR A 111 2.38 17.91 -18.72
CA THR A 111 2.08 18.41 -17.38
C THR A 111 0.95 19.45 -17.45
N THR A 112 0.00 19.34 -16.53
CA THR A 112 -1.03 20.34 -16.25
C THR A 112 -0.62 21.29 -15.11
N GLY A 113 0.51 21.00 -14.46
CA GLY A 113 1.08 21.83 -13.42
C GLY A 113 1.71 23.13 -13.95
N THR A 114 2.19 23.96 -13.02
CA THR A 114 2.83 25.25 -13.31
C THR A 114 4.36 25.20 -13.29
N THR A 115 4.94 24.04 -12.98
CA THR A 115 6.39 23.80 -12.93
C THR A 115 6.79 22.60 -13.79
N SER A 116 8.03 22.61 -14.28
CA SER A 116 8.60 21.46 -14.98
C SER A 116 8.71 20.27 -14.03
N ILE A 117 8.26 19.10 -14.46
CA ILE A 117 8.16 17.92 -13.61
C ILE A 117 8.47 16.63 -14.38
N ALA A 118 9.23 15.73 -13.76
CA ALA A 118 9.50 14.38 -14.27
C ALA A 118 8.45 13.40 -13.73
N PRO A 119 7.86 12.53 -14.57
CA PRO A 119 7.04 11.42 -14.10
C PRO A 119 7.84 10.51 -13.15
N GLY A 120 7.21 10.12 -12.03
CA GLY A 120 7.80 9.21 -11.06
C GLY A 120 8.02 7.81 -11.63
N THR A 121 9.07 7.13 -11.19
CA THR A 121 9.42 5.75 -11.56
C THR A 121 9.62 4.87 -10.32
N GLY A 122 9.64 3.56 -10.53
CA GLY A 122 9.74 2.56 -9.46
C GLY A 122 8.56 2.60 -8.49
N ASP A 123 8.80 2.21 -7.25
CA ASP A 123 7.74 2.05 -6.24
C ASP A 123 7.08 3.39 -5.83
N ASN A 124 7.75 4.51 -6.09
CA ASN A 124 7.22 5.86 -5.86
C ASN A 124 6.46 6.42 -7.08
N GLY A 125 6.39 5.67 -8.17
CA GLY A 125 5.64 6.01 -9.37
C GLY A 125 4.13 5.82 -9.20
N PHE A 126 3.39 6.20 -10.24
CA PHE A 126 1.93 6.08 -10.30
C PHE A 126 1.48 5.24 -11.51
N LEU A 127 2.43 4.61 -12.20
CA LEU A 127 2.21 3.82 -13.40
C LEU A 127 2.67 2.38 -13.15
N TYR A 128 1.76 1.44 -13.33
CA TYR A 128 1.99 0.02 -13.14
C TYR A 128 1.46 -0.77 -14.32
N ALA A 129 2.12 -1.87 -14.65
CA ALA A 129 1.64 -2.88 -15.56
C ALA A 129 1.37 -4.17 -14.79
N LYS A 130 0.30 -4.87 -15.13
CA LYS A 130 0.00 -6.19 -14.60
C LYS A 130 -0.22 -7.15 -15.76
N ASP A 131 0.51 -8.26 -15.74
CA ASP A 131 0.22 -9.37 -16.64
C ASP A 131 -1.06 -10.08 -16.19
N LEU A 132 -1.99 -10.26 -17.11
CA LEU A 132 -3.28 -10.92 -16.85
C LEU A 132 -3.14 -12.45 -16.78
N GLY A 133 -2.10 -13.03 -17.39
CA GLY A 133 -1.84 -14.47 -17.38
C GLY A 133 -1.25 -14.94 -16.05
N THR A 134 -0.11 -14.34 -15.65
CA THR A 134 0.60 -14.71 -14.40
C THR A 134 0.10 -13.98 -13.17
N GLY A 135 -0.54 -12.81 -13.35
CA GLY A 135 -0.91 -11.92 -12.25
C GLY A 135 0.24 -11.08 -11.69
N GLU A 136 1.45 -11.18 -12.25
CA GLU A 136 2.61 -10.38 -11.88
C GLU A 136 2.35 -8.89 -12.14
N SER A 137 2.71 -8.03 -11.18
CA SER A 137 2.61 -6.58 -11.29
C SER A 137 3.98 -5.94 -11.24
N GLN A 138 4.23 -4.98 -12.11
CA GLN A 138 5.51 -4.28 -12.22
C GLN A 138 5.29 -2.77 -12.26
N ALA A 139 6.07 -2.05 -11.46
CA ALA A 139 6.13 -0.59 -11.53
C ALA A 139 6.86 -0.17 -12.81
N VAL A 140 6.55 1.03 -13.31
CA VAL A 140 7.31 1.60 -14.43
C VAL A 140 8.77 1.76 -14.05
N ARG A 141 9.67 1.13 -14.81
CA ARG A 141 11.11 1.15 -14.54
C ARG A 141 11.75 2.41 -15.10
N SER A 142 11.32 2.83 -16.29
CA SER A 142 11.84 4.04 -16.94
C SER A 142 10.77 4.71 -17.77
N VAL A 143 10.87 6.03 -17.87
CA VAL A 143 10.03 6.89 -18.69
C VAL A 143 10.93 7.64 -19.66
N GLY A 144 10.73 7.43 -20.95
CA GLY A 144 11.33 8.24 -22.01
C GLY A 144 10.34 9.30 -22.47
N ILE A 145 10.77 10.55 -22.53
CA ILE A 145 9.97 11.68 -23.05
C ILE A 145 10.57 12.12 -24.38
N GLY A 146 9.72 12.29 -25.38
CA GLY A 146 10.10 12.54 -26.78
C GLY A 146 10.15 11.27 -27.62
N ASP A 147 10.53 11.43 -28.88
CA ASP A 147 10.60 10.36 -29.87
C ASP A 147 11.94 9.60 -29.90
N GLY A 148 12.87 9.97 -29.00
CA GLY A 148 14.21 9.39 -28.93
C GLY A 148 15.13 9.80 -30.09
N SER A 149 14.68 10.65 -31.02
CA SER A 149 15.47 11.14 -32.14
C SER A 149 16.15 12.47 -31.79
N GLY A 150 17.21 12.41 -30.99
CA GLY A 150 17.97 13.61 -30.62
C GLY A 150 19.00 13.37 -29.52
N PHE A 151 19.89 14.34 -29.33
CA PHE A 151 20.97 14.28 -28.31
C PHE A 151 20.47 14.53 -26.87
N ASP A 152 19.25 15.05 -26.69
CA ASP A 152 18.73 15.40 -25.37
C ASP A 152 17.57 14.49 -24.97
N ARG A 153 17.85 13.57 -24.04
CA ARG A 153 16.79 12.88 -23.28
C ARG A 153 16.11 13.92 -22.42
N ILE A 154 14.91 14.35 -22.81
CA ILE A 154 14.11 15.25 -21.99
C ILE A 154 13.70 14.48 -20.73
N ALA A 155 14.10 14.99 -19.56
CA ALA A 155 13.75 14.37 -18.29
C ALA A 155 12.41 14.87 -17.73
N ASN A 156 11.97 16.07 -18.16
CA ASN A 156 10.85 16.79 -17.57
C ASN A 156 9.81 17.19 -18.60
N LEU A 157 8.53 17.11 -18.23
CA LEU A 157 7.45 17.74 -18.94
C LEU A 157 7.41 19.23 -18.58
N THR A 158 7.32 20.11 -19.56
CA THR A 158 7.29 21.57 -19.36
C THR A 158 5.87 22.12 -19.42
N PRO A 159 5.43 22.95 -18.46
CA PRO A 159 4.13 23.59 -18.45
C PRO A 159 3.83 24.37 -19.73
N GLY A 160 2.57 24.33 -20.17
CA GLY A 160 2.09 25.08 -21.32
C GLY A 160 2.49 24.52 -22.69
N LEU A 161 3.31 23.46 -22.73
CA LEU A 161 3.59 22.75 -23.98
C LEU A 161 2.48 21.75 -24.32
N PRO A 162 2.28 21.44 -25.62
CA PRO A 162 1.43 20.34 -26.06
C PRO A 162 1.89 18.98 -25.49
N ALA A 163 1.02 17.98 -25.57
CA ALA A 163 1.38 16.60 -25.25
C ALA A 163 2.49 16.11 -26.17
N VAL A 164 3.54 15.55 -25.58
CA VAL A 164 4.71 15.01 -26.27
C VAL A 164 4.70 13.49 -26.21
N PRO A 165 5.35 12.78 -27.16
CA PRO A 165 5.48 11.33 -27.09
C PRO A 165 6.10 10.87 -25.76
N VAL A 166 5.60 9.77 -25.23
CA VAL A 166 6.16 9.12 -24.04
C VAL A 166 6.30 7.62 -24.26
N THR A 167 7.34 7.05 -23.70
CA THR A 167 7.61 5.61 -23.68
C THR A 167 7.77 5.16 -22.23
N LEU A 168 6.99 4.17 -21.81
CA LEU A 168 7.02 3.57 -20.48
C LEU A 168 7.58 2.16 -20.59
N THR A 169 8.65 1.87 -19.87
CA THR A 169 9.25 0.53 -19.86
C THR A 169 8.95 -0.17 -18.55
N PHE A 170 8.39 -1.36 -18.63
CA PHE A 170 8.16 -2.29 -17.54
C PHE A 170 9.02 -3.53 -17.77
N ARG A 171 9.41 -4.23 -16.71
CA ARG A 171 10.21 -5.44 -16.81
C ARG A 171 9.62 -6.57 -16.02
N PHE A 172 9.37 -7.69 -16.68
CA PHE A 172 8.80 -8.91 -16.11
C PHE A 172 9.86 -10.01 -16.06
N ALA A 173 9.79 -10.86 -15.03
CA ALA A 173 10.66 -12.02 -14.89
C ALA A 173 10.17 -13.21 -15.74
N VAL A 174 8.86 -13.29 -15.97
CA VAL A 174 8.22 -14.33 -16.78
C VAL A 174 7.64 -13.68 -18.04
N GLU A 175 7.55 -14.46 -19.12
CA GLU A 175 6.90 -14.06 -20.37
C GLU A 175 5.43 -13.64 -20.12
N PRO A 176 5.08 -12.35 -20.34
CA PRO A 176 3.70 -11.90 -20.24
C PRO A 176 2.82 -12.54 -21.33
N GLY A 177 1.51 -12.57 -21.10
CA GLY A 177 0.54 -13.04 -22.10
C GLY A 177 0.38 -12.08 -23.30
N ASP A 178 -0.69 -12.25 -24.07
CA ASP A 178 -0.96 -11.42 -25.27
C ASP A 178 -1.46 -9.99 -24.96
N SER A 179 -1.68 -9.68 -23.67
CA SER A 179 -2.15 -8.38 -23.23
C SER A 179 -1.71 -8.08 -21.80
N ILE A 180 -1.63 -6.80 -21.47
CA ILE A 180 -1.36 -6.33 -20.11
C ILE A 180 -2.43 -5.35 -19.65
N LEU A 181 -2.66 -5.32 -18.33
CA LEU A 181 -3.44 -4.28 -17.69
C LEU A 181 -2.49 -3.14 -17.27
N LEU A 182 -2.63 -1.98 -17.89
CA LEU A 182 -1.96 -0.76 -17.45
C LEU A 182 -2.85 -0.07 -16.42
N ALA A 183 -2.25 0.33 -15.29
CA ALA A 183 -2.88 1.10 -14.24
C ALA A 183 -2.17 2.44 -14.07
N VAL A 184 -2.96 3.51 -14.10
CA VAL A 184 -2.54 4.88 -13.83
C VAL A 184 -3.25 5.32 -12.56
N PHE A 185 -2.51 5.37 -11.46
CA PHE A 185 -3.05 5.82 -10.18
C PHE A 185 -3.23 7.34 -10.19
N GLN A 186 -4.30 7.80 -9.57
CA GLN A 186 -4.50 9.20 -9.26
C GLN A 186 -3.39 9.68 -8.32
N GLN A 187 -3.00 10.94 -8.47
CA GLN A 187 -1.99 11.55 -7.62
C GLN A 187 -2.56 12.72 -6.84
N GLU A 188 -2.14 12.83 -5.58
CA GLU A 188 -2.46 13.95 -4.71
C GLU A 188 -1.18 14.63 -4.22
N TYR A 189 -1.25 15.94 -4.00
CA TYR A 189 -0.16 16.74 -3.45
C TYR A 189 -0.36 16.90 -1.95
N THR A 190 0.43 16.19 -1.15
CA THR A 190 0.26 16.10 0.31
C THR A 190 1.61 15.86 0.99
N THR A 191 1.66 15.72 2.31
CA THR A 191 2.87 15.29 3.04
C THR A 191 2.92 13.76 3.06
N PRO A 192 3.74 13.10 2.21
CA PRO A 192 3.69 11.64 2.08
C PRO A 192 4.28 10.90 3.29
N TYR A 193 5.08 11.59 4.11
CA TYR A 193 5.79 10.99 5.25
C TYR A 193 5.27 11.52 6.57
N LEU A 194 5.03 10.63 7.54
CA LEU A 194 4.53 10.98 8.89
C LEU A 194 5.44 11.93 9.68
N PHE A 195 6.72 12.00 9.31
CA PHE A 195 7.75 12.78 10.02
C PHE A 195 8.35 13.91 9.17
N SER A 196 7.76 14.21 8.01
CA SER A 196 8.22 15.31 7.16
C SER A 196 7.05 16.25 6.86
N ASP A 197 7.33 17.56 6.95
CA ASP A 197 6.41 18.61 6.50
C ASP A 197 6.60 18.92 5.00
N GLU A 198 7.48 18.19 4.31
CA GLU A 198 7.72 18.36 2.89
C GLU A 198 6.52 17.85 2.08
N LEU A 199 5.97 18.73 1.23
CA LEU A 199 4.91 18.38 0.30
C LEU A 199 5.49 17.64 -0.91
N GLY A 200 4.79 16.61 -1.34
CA GLY A 200 5.13 15.82 -2.51
C GLY A 200 3.91 15.20 -3.17
N TRP A 201 4.08 14.81 -4.43
CA TRP A 201 3.08 14.03 -5.14
C TRP A 201 3.16 12.57 -4.68
N ARG A 202 2.02 11.96 -4.37
CA ARG A 202 1.92 10.52 -4.10
C ARG A 202 0.74 9.92 -4.84
N ALA A 203 0.85 8.64 -5.19
CA ALA A 203 -0.28 7.88 -5.70
C ALA A 203 -1.35 7.68 -4.60
N THR A 204 -2.62 7.82 -4.97
CA THR A 204 -3.77 7.47 -4.12
C THR A 204 -4.19 6.02 -4.38
N ALA A 205 -5.28 5.57 -3.75
CA ALA A 205 -5.86 4.26 -4.02
C ALA A 205 -6.75 4.25 -5.28
N GLU A 206 -7.07 5.40 -5.85
CA GLU A 206 -7.87 5.52 -7.07
C GLU A 206 -6.99 5.31 -8.31
N ALA A 207 -7.50 4.58 -9.30
CA ALA A 207 -6.76 4.31 -10.52
C ALA A 207 -7.67 4.25 -11.75
N SER A 208 -7.14 4.69 -12.88
CA SER A 208 -7.68 4.39 -14.20
C SER A 208 -6.93 3.18 -14.77
N THR A 209 -7.65 2.22 -15.32
CA THR A 209 -7.04 1.01 -15.89
C THR A 209 -7.43 0.82 -17.35
N MET A 210 -6.51 0.29 -18.15
CA MET A 210 -6.78 -0.08 -19.54
C MET A 210 -6.08 -1.39 -19.87
N THR A 211 -6.76 -2.26 -20.61
CA THR A 211 -6.15 -3.50 -21.13
C THR A 211 -5.59 -3.22 -22.52
N VAL A 212 -4.28 -3.40 -22.68
CA VAL A 212 -3.57 -3.10 -23.93
C VAL A 212 -3.04 -4.41 -24.54
N PRO A 213 -3.32 -4.69 -25.82
CA PRO A 213 -2.73 -5.84 -26.51
C PRO A 213 -1.22 -5.63 -26.69
N LEU A 214 -0.45 -6.71 -26.59
CA LEU A 214 1.00 -6.69 -26.78
C LEU A 214 1.38 -7.11 -28.20
N GLU A 215 2.15 -6.27 -28.87
CA GLU A 215 2.83 -6.62 -30.12
C GLU A 215 4.21 -7.21 -29.81
N ARG A 216 4.42 -8.47 -30.17
CA ARG A 216 5.71 -9.15 -29.97
C ARG A 216 6.75 -8.66 -30.98
N LEU A 217 7.88 -8.21 -30.46
CA LEU A 217 9.07 -7.88 -31.24
C LEU A 217 10.06 -9.06 -31.25
N PRO A 218 10.99 -9.10 -32.22
CA PRO A 218 12.09 -10.05 -32.20
C PRO A 218 12.93 -9.91 -30.93
N ASP A 219 13.46 -11.04 -30.47
CA ASP A 219 14.40 -11.11 -29.35
C ASP A 219 15.62 -10.21 -29.61
N THR A 220 16.20 -9.66 -28.55
CA THR A 220 17.40 -8.83 -28.66
C THR A 220 18.45 -9.26 -27.65
N GLU A 221 19.68 -9.40 -28.17
CA GLU A 221 20.89 -9.57 -27.40
C GLU A 221 21.45 -8.17 -27.08
N TYR A 222 21.55 -7.85 -25.79
CA TYR A 222 22.17 -6.63 -25.28
C TYR A 222 23.41 -6.96 -24.48
#